data_AF-W1XJ02-F1
#
_entry.id   AF-W1XJ02-F1
#
_cell.length_a   1.000
_cell.length_b   1.000
_cell.length_c   1.000
_cell.angle_alpha   90.00
_cell.angle_beta   90.00
_cell.angle_gamma   90.00
#
_symmetry.space_group_name_H-M   'P 1'
#
loop_
_entity.id
_entity.type
_entity.pdbx_description
1 polymer ?
#
loop_
_entity_poly.entity_id
_entity_poly.type
_entity_poly.pdbx_seq_one_letter_code
_entity_poly.pdbx_strand_id
1 'polypeptide(L)'
;TGVRRELNLAADEMLRVGGKVLAITGFTPNALQQRASHCLYTIAEEQATNSASISACHAQGMLTDLLFIALIQQDLELAPERIRHSEALVKKLV
;
A
#
# COMPACT_ATOMS: atom_id res chain seq x y z
N THR A 1 -4.99 8.74 7.33
CA THR A 1 -4.53 10.13 7.57
C THR A 1 -3.20 10.50 6.91
N GLY A 2 -2.24 9.60 6.64
CA GLY A 2 -1.01 9.98 5.92
C GLY A 2 -0.09 10.97 6.66
N VAL A 3 -0.30 11.18 7.96
CA VAL A 3 0.45 12.13 8.80
C VAL A 3 1.57 11.48 9.64
N ARG A 4 1.67 10.15 9.66
CA ARG A 4 2.65 9.44 10.50
C ARG A 4 4.07 9.81 10.10
N ARG A 5 4.87 10.25 11.07
CA ARG A 5 6.22 10.75 10.85
C ARG A 5 7.12 9.68 10.24
N GLU A 6 7.09 8.44 10.75
CA GLU A 6 7.99 7.40 10.26
C GLU A 6 7.73 7.07 8.78
N LEU A 7 6.45 7.03 8.38
CA LEU A 7 6.05 6.78 7.01
C LEU A 7 6.48 7.92 6.06
N ASN A 8 6.32 9.17 6.50
CA ASN A 8 6.74 10.32 5.70
C ASN A 8 8.28 10.39 5.58
N LEU A 9 9.03 10.05 6.63
CA LEU A 9 10.49 9.95 6.56
C LEU A 9 10.96 8.86 5.60
N ALA A 10 10.32 7.69 5.62
CA ALA A 10 10.61 6.62 4.67
C ALA A 10 10.31 7.03 3.23
N ALA A 11 9.20 7.76 3.00
CA ALA A 11 8.86 8.29 1.69
C ALA A 11 9.87 9.36 1.22
N ASP A 12 10.28 10.27 2.10
CA ASP A 12 11.31 11.29 1.81
C ASP A 12 12.64 10.63 1.44
N GLU A 13 13.03 9.56 2.14
CA GLU A 13 14.26 8.81 1.83
C GLU A 13 14.17 8.10 0.47
N MET A 14 13.03 7.51 0.14
CA MET A 14 12.80 6.90 -1.18
C MET A 14 12.91 7.95 -2.30
N LEU A 15 12.36 9.14 -2.09
CA LEU A 15 12.49 10.25 -3.03
C LEU A 15 13.93 10.74 -3.15
N ARG A 16 14.66 10.82 -2.04
CA ARG A 16 16.08 11.25 -2.01
C ARG A 16 16.96 10.37 -2.89
N VAL A 17 16.68 9.08 -2.96
CA VAL A 17 17.41 8.13 -3.83
C VAL A 17 16.83 8.02 -5.25
N GLY A 18 15.88 8.88 -5.63
CA GLY A 18 15.26 8.90 -6.96
C GLY A 18 14.23 7.80 -7.20
N GLY A 19 13.73 7.17 -6.14
CA GLY A 19 12.71 6.14 -6.23
C GLY A 19 11.29 6.65 -6.40
N LYS A 20 10.36 5.71 -6.58
CA LYS A 20 8.92 5.99 -6.67
C LYS A 20 8.22 5.53 -5.41
N VAL A 21 7.24 6.32 -4.98
CA VAL A 21 6.40 6.02 -3.81
C VAL A 21 4.96 5.80 -4.29
N LEU A 22 4.39 4.64 -3.99
CA LEU A 22 2.96 4.37 -4.10
C LEU A 22 2.36 4.47 -2.70
N ALA A 23 1.48 5.45 -2.49
CA ALA A 23 0.82 5.64 -1.20
C ALA A 23 -0.63 5.14 -1.24
N ILE A 24 -1.03 4.40 -0.21
CA ILE A 24 -2.44 4.12 0.10
C ILE A 24 -2.83 5.00 1.28
N THR A 25 -3.71 5.98 1.07
CA THR A 25 -4.04 6.99 2.09
C THR A 25 -5.49 7.50 1.96
N GLY A 26 -5.91 8.38 2.88
CA GLY A 26 -7.20 9.05 2.79
C GLY A 26 -7.20 10.14 1.71
N PHE A 27 -8.38 10.49 1.21
CA PHE A 27 -8.53 11.47 0.13
C PHE A 27 -8.28 12.94 0.57
N THR A 28 -8.41 13.24 1.86
CA THR A 28 -8.10 14.57 2.41
C THR A 28 -6.62 14.90 2.24
N PRO A 29 -6.25 16.15 1.88
CA PRO A 29 -4.85 16.56 1.72
C PRO A 29 -3.99 16.15 2.91
N ASN A 30 -2.88 15.47 2.64
CA ASN A 30 -1.97 15.00 3.68
C ASN A 30 -0.50 14.95 3.19
N ALA A 31 0.41 14.88 4.14
CA ALA A 31 1.85 14.93 3.89
C ALA A 31 2.35 13.78 2.99
N LEU A 32 1.78 12.58 3.15
CA LEU A 32 2.18 11.41 2.37
C LEU A 32 1.77 11.54 0.90
N GLN A 33 0.59 12.10 0.62
CA GLN A 33 0.11 12.36 -0.75
C GLN A 33 1.08 13.24 -1.54
N GLN A 34 1.64 14.27 -0.92
CA GLN A 34 2.56 15.22 -1.58
C GLN A 34 3.90 14.58 -1.95
N ARG A 35 4.27 13.47 -1.29
CA ARG A 35 5.51 12.73 -1.51
C ARG A 35 5.34 11.56 -2.47
N ALA A 36 4.10 11.13 -2.70
CA ALA A 36 3.83 9.94 -3.47
C ALA A 36 3.88 10.23 -4.97
N SER A 37 4.55 9.36 -5.72
CA SER A 37 4.48 9.37 -7.19
C SER A 37 3.09 8.94 -7.69
N HIS A 38 2.42 8.06 -6.93
CA HIS A 38 1.06 7.62 -7.19
C HIS A 38 0.31 7.49 -5.86
N CYS A 39 -0.98 7.85 -5.84
CA CYS A 39 -1.85 7.68 -4.69
C CYS A 39 -3.03 6.79 -5.04
N LEU A 40 -3.33 5.83 -4.17
CA LEU A 40 -4.60 5.13 -4.12
C LEU A 40 -5.35 5.59 -2.86
N TYR A 41 -6.61 5.98 -3.05
CA TYR A 41 -7.40 6.56 -1.97
C TYR A 41 -8.39 5.55 -1.44
N THR A 42 -8.48 5.43 -0.11
CA THR A 42 -9.57 4.71 0.55
C THR A 42 -10.62 5.70 1.03
N ILE A 43 -11.89 5.43 0.71
CA ILE A 43 -13.03 6.11 1.32
C ILE A 43 -13.32 5.38 2.62
N ALA A 44 -12.71 5.83 3.70
CA ALA A 44 -13.12 5.44 5.04
C ALA A 44 -13.45 6.73 5.79
N GLU A 45 -14.70 6.83 6.25
CA GLU A 45 -15.10 7.93 7.10
C GLU A 45 -14.23 7.94 8.35
N GLU A 46 -13.50 9.02 8.56
CA GLU A 46 -12.77 9.25 9.80
C GLU A 46 -13.74 9.79 10.86
N GLN A 47 -14.79 9.01 11.17
CA GLN A 47 -15.50 9.23 12.44
C GLN A 47 -14.61 8.70 13.56
N ALA A 48 -14.52 9.44 14.68
CA ALA A 48 -13.67 9.10 15.83
C ALA A 48 -14.21 7.89 16.63
N THR A 49 -14.56 6.82 15.95
CA THR A 49 -15.08 5.57 16.48
C THR A 49 -14.18 4.42 16.00
N ASN A 50 -13.99 3.39 16.83
CA ASN A 50 -13.11 2.26 16.48
C ASN A 50 -13.54 1.53 15.18
N SER A 51 -14.83 1.62 14.80
CA SER A 51 -15.36 1.07 13.55
C SER A 51 -14.80 1.75 12.31
N ALA A 52 -14.50 3.04 12.35
CA ALA A 52 -13.87 3.76 11.24
C ALA A 52 -12.48 3.20 10.90
N SER A 53 -11.69 2.86 11.91
CA SER A 53 -10.36 2.29 11.71
C SER A 53 -10.41 0.87 11.14
N ILE A 54 -11.44 0.09 11.48
CA ILE A 54 -11.66 -1.25 10.93
C ILE A 54 -12.07 -1.17 9.46
N SER A 55 -13.05 -0.31 9.14
CA SER A 55 -13.48 -0.07 7.76
C SER A 55 -12.34 0.46 6.88
N ALA A 56 -11.50 1.35 7.42
CA ALA A 56 -10.31 1.83 6.73
C ALA A 56 -9.30 0.71 6.46
N CYS A 57 -9.06 -0.16 7.45
CA CYS A 57 -8.19 -1.31 7.28
C CYS A 57 -8.70 -2.26 6.18
N HIS A 58 -10.00 -2.57 6.17
CA HIS A 58 -10.61 -3.39 5.14
C HIS A 58 -10.51 -2.75 3.75
N ALA A 59 -10.79 -1.44 3.62
CA ALA A 59 -10.66 -0.73 2.34
C ALA A 59 -9.21 -0.75 1.82
N GLN A 60 -8.22 -0.61 2.70
CA GLN A 60 -6.80 -0.73 2.32
C GLN A 60 -6.43 -2.16 1.91
N GLY A 61 -6.96 -3.17 2.62
CA GLY A 61 -6.83 -4.58 2.25
C GLY A 61 -7.39 -4.85 0.86
N MET A 62 -8.62 -4.39 0.58
CA MET A 62 -9.25 -4.52 -0.73
C MET A 62 -8.42 -3.90 -1.86
N LEU A 63 -7.84 -2.71 -1.67
CA LEU A 63 -6.95 -2.12 -2.67
C LEU A 63 -5.70 -2.96 -2.91
N THR A 64 -5.16 -3.57 -1.85
CA THR A 64 -3.99 -4.46 -1.95
C THR A 64 -4.35 -5.73 -2.71
N ASP A 65 -5.52 -6.33 -2.43
CA ASP A 65 -6.01 -7.50 -3.14
C ASP A 65 -6.23 -7.20 -4.63
N LEU A 66 -6.84 -6.05 -4.95
CA LEU A 66 -7.04 -5.62 -6.34
C LEU A 66 -5.71 -5.42 -7.08
N LEU A 67 -4.72 -4.81 -6.43
CA LEU A 67 -3.37 -4.68 -7.00
C LEU A 67 -2.74 -6.05 -7.25
N PHE A 68 -2.88 -6.98 -6.31
CA PHE A 68 -2.34 -8.33 -6.44
C PHE A 68 -3.01 -9.08 -7.60
N ILE A 69 -4.33 -9.05 -7.71
CA ILE A 69 -5.06 -9.65 -8.83
C ILE A 69 -4.66 -9.01 -10.16
N ALA A 70 -4.50 -7.68 -10.22
CA ALA A 70 -4.04 -7.00 -11.43
C ALA A 70 -2.63 -7.45 -11.84
N LEU A 71 -1.71 -7.63 -10.89
CA LEU A 71 -0.37 -8.17 -11.16
C LEU A 71 -0.41 -9.61 -11.69
N ILE A 72 -1.32 -10.45 -11.18
CA ILE A 72 -1.52 -11.81 -11.72
C ILE A 72 -2.06 -11.73 -13.15
N GLN A 73 -3.05 -10.88 -13.40
CA GLN A 73 -3.69 -10.75 -14.71
C GLN A 73 -2.72 -10.22 -15.79
N GLN A 74 -1.69 -9.47 -15.41
CA GLN A 74 -0.65 -9.00 -16.34
C GLN A 74 0.22 -10.13 -16.89
N ASP A 75 0.38 -11.24 -16.16
CA ASP A 75 1.28 -12.33 -16.52
C ASP A 75 0.79 -13.65 -15.90
N LEU A 76 -0.27 -14.21 -16.48
CA LEU A 76 -0.93 -15.42 -15.98
C LEU A 76 -0.02 -16.66 -16.04
N GLU A 77 0.97 -16.67 -16.93
CA GLU A 77 1.87 -17.80 -17.12
C GLU A 77 2.93 -17.86 -16.00
N LEU A 78 3.57 -16.73 -15.68
CA LEU A 78 4.62 -16.69 -14.65
C LEU A 78 4.09 -16.43 -13.23
N ALA A 79 2.85 -15.94 -13.08
CA ALA A 79 2.26 -15.67 -11.77
C ALA A 79 2.37 -16.86 -10.78
N PRO A 80 2.06 -18.12 -11.15
CA PRO A 80 2.19 -19.26 -10.25
C PRO A 80 3.63 -19.49 -9.76
N GLU A 81 4.63 -19.27 -10.62
CA GLU A 81 6.03 -19.40 -10.25
C GLU A 81 6.46 -18.31 -9.27
N ARG A 82 6.09 -17.05 -9.53
CA ARG A 82 6.39 -15.92 -8.64
C ARG A 82 5.78 -16.11 -7.25
N ILE A 83 4.56 -16.66 -7.17
CA ILE A 83 3.89 -16.98 -5.90
C ILE A 83 4.69 -18.04 -5.13
N ARG A 84 5.06 -19.15 -5.77
CA ARG A 84 5.88 -20.20 -5.14
C ARG A 84 7.26 -19.69 -4.72
N HIS A 85 7.87 -18.83 -5.53
CA HIS A 85 9.16 -18.23 -5.22
C HIS A 85 9.09 -17.35 -3.98
N SER A 86 8.07 -16.49 -3.89
CA SER A 86 7.80 -15.67 -2.69
C SER A 86 7.61 -16.55 -1.44
N GLU A 87 6.81 -17.62 -1.53
CA GLU A 87 6.60 -18.58 -0.44
C GLU A 87 7.92 -19.21 0.02
N ALA A 88 8.79 -19.63 -0.92
CA ALA A 88 10.09 -20.21 -0.61
C ALA A 88 11.04 -19.23 0.08
N LEU A 89 10.99 -17.93 -0.25
CA LEU A 89 11.78 -16.89 0.41
C LEU A 89 11.28 -16.64 1.84
N VAL A 90 9.97 -16.60 2.07
CA VAL A 90 9.40 -16.43 3.42
C VAL A 90 9.79 -17.58 4.33
N LYS A 91 9.77 -18.82 3.84
CA LYS A 91 10.22 -20.01 4.59
C LYS A 91 11.69 -19.97 5.02
N LYS A 92 12.52 -19.09 4.47
CA LYS A 92 13.92 -18.90 4.89
C LYS A 92 14.08 -17.87 6.01
N LEU A 93 13.04 -17.08 6.28
CA LEU A 93 13.04 -16.04 7.32
C LEU A 93 12.53 -16.56 8.68
N VAL A 94 11.92 -17.75 8.69
CA VAL A 94 11.34 -18.43 9.86
C VAL A 94 12.14 -19.69 10.16
#